data_AF-A0A3C1FA10-F1
#
_entry.id   AF-A0A3C1FA10-F1
#
_cell.length_a   1.000
_cell.length_b   1.000
_cell.length_c   1.000
_cell.angle_alpha   90.00
_cell.angle_beta   90.00
_cell.angle_gamma   90.00
#
_symmetry.space_group_name_H-M   'P 1'
#
loop_
_entity.id
_entity.type
_entity.pdbx_description
1 polymer ?
#
loop_
_entity_poly.entity_id
_entity_poly.type
_entity_poly.pdbx_seq_one_letter_code
_entity_poly.pdbx_strand_id
1 'polypeptide(L)'
;MKTFIATAFKEIVRLTARILHLPEQFVCFLYVGTLNTAFAYSLYVIFVWIGFNYIFAPLCSTVLGVLFNFKTIGGIVFQSHNNALLGKFFGVYGVVYLCNVAGLKILSAMGLNLYVAGA
;
A
#
# COMPACT_ATOMS: atom_id res chain seq x y z
N MET A 1 -3.47 -13.15 25.31
CA MET A 1 -2.28 -12.56 24.65
C MET A 1 -2.61 -11.38 23.72
N LYS A 2 -3.58 -11.50 22.78
CA LYS A 2 -3.98 -10.40 21.89
C LYS A 2 -4.37 -9.09 22.60
N THR A 3 -5.02 -9.19 23.76
CA THR A 3 -5.49 -8.03 24.54
C THR A 3 -4.35 -7.20 25.14
N PHE A 4 -3.25 -7.83 25.55
CA PHE A 4 -2.13 -7.15 26.21
C PHE A 4 -1.36 -6.24 25.24
N ILE A 5 -1.06 -6.74 24.03
CA ILE A 5 -0.34 -6.01 22.99
C ILE A 5 -1.16 -4.78 22.52
N ALA A 6 -2.48 -4.95 22.36
CA ALA A 6 -3.36 -3.86 21.96
C ALA A 6 -3.44 -2.75 23.03
N THR A 7 -3.49 -3.13 24.31
CA THR A 7 -3.48 -2.16 25.42
C THR A 7 -2.16 -1.41 25.48
N ALA A 8 -1.03 -2.13 25.43
CA ALA A 8 0.30 -1.51 25.45
C ALA A 8 0.49 -0.53 24.28
N PHE A 9 0.04 -0.89 23.07
CA PHE A 9 0.12 0.00 21.91
C PHE A 9 -0.70 1.29 22.10
N LYS A 10 -1.94 1.19 22.59
CA LYS A 10 -2.77 2.37 22.89
C LYS A 10 -2.12 3.27 23.93
N GLU A 11 -1.47 2.68 24.93
CA GLU A 11 -0.82 3.40 26.01
C GLU A 11 0.40 4.18 25.50
N ILE A 12 1.22 3.56 24.63
CA ILE A 12 2.32 4.24 23.94
C ILE A 12 1.80 5.42 23.10
N VAL A 13 0.79 5.19 22.25
CA VAL A 13 0.20 6.24 21.41
C VAL A 13 -0.30 7.41 22.26
N ARG A 14 -0.99 7.14 23.36
CA ARG A 14 -1.48 8.16 24.29
C ARG A 14 -0.36 8.94 24.96
N LEU A 15 0.69 8.26 25.43
CA LEU A 15 1.85 8.90 26.04
C LEU A 15 2.59 9.80 25.05
N THR A 16 2.85 9.30 23.84
CA THR A 16 3.51 10.06 22.77
C THR A 16 2.67 11.28 22.34
N ALA A 17 1.36 11.11 22.18
CA ALA A 17 0.44 12.21 21.89
C ALA A 17 0.45 13.29 22.97
N ARG A 18 0.47 12.87 24.24
CA ARG A 18 0.52 13.79 25.39
C ARG A 18 1.85 14.53 25.48
N ILE A 19 2.96 13.89 25.15
CA ILE A 19 4.30 14.53 25.14
C ILE A 19 4.44 15.51 23.98
N LEU A 20 3.96 15.14 22.79
CA LEU A 20 4.06 15.99 21.59
C LEU A 20 2.94 17.02 21.46
N HIS A 21 1.94 17.01 22.34
CA HIS A 21 0.75 17.88 22.26
C HIS A 21 0.00 17.72 20.92
N LEU A 22 0.02 16.51 20.37
CA LEU A 22 -0.64 16.16 19.11
C LEU A 22 -1.87 15.29 19.39
N PRO A 23 -2.86 15.26 18.50
CA PRO A 23 -4.01 14.36 18.66
C PRO A 23 -3.57 12.89 18.56
N GLU A 24 -4.11 12.03 19.43
CA GLU A 24 -3.80 10.59 19.47
C GLU A 24 -3.98 9.92 18.09
N GLN A 25 -4.96 10.40 17.32
CA GLN A 25 -5.26 9.89 15.98
C GLN A 25 -4.13 10.18 14.98
N PHE A 26 -3.48 11.33 15.07
CA PHE A 26 -2.35 11.68 14.21
C PHE A 26 -1.10 10.88 14.59
N VAL A 27 -0.86 10.67 15.88
CA VAL A 27 0.25 9.81 16.35
C VAL A 27 0.02 8.37 15.93
N CYS A 28 -1.20 7.85 16.08
CA CYS A 28 -1.59 6.52 15.58
C CYS A 28 -1.37 6.41 14.06
N PHE A 29 -1.74 7.45 13.30
CA PHE A 29 -1.49 7.53 11.86
C PHE A 29 0.00 7.42 11.52
N LEU A 30 0.90 8.07 12.27
CA LEU A 30 2.34 7.98 12.04
C LEU A 30 2.88 6.56 12.31
N TYR A 31 2.45 5.91 13.40
CA TYR A 31 2.87 4.54 13.69
C TYR A 31 2.37 3.55 12.62
N VAL A 32 1.08 3.61 12.29
CA VAL A 32 0.48 2.73 11.28
C VAL A 32 1.01 3.06 9.88
N GLY A 33 1.32 4.32 9.60
CA GLY A 33 1.95 4.79 8.38
C GLY A 33 3.37 4.24 8.20
N THR A 34 4.19 4.28 9.25
CA THR A 34 5.55 3.70 9.25
C THR A 34 5.50 2.20 8.98
N LEU A 35 4.59 1.50 9.65
CA LEU A 35 4.38 0.06 9.44
C LEU A 35 3.93 -0.25 8.01
N ASN A 36 3.11 0.62 7.41
CA ASN A 36 2.72 0.51 6.01
C ASN A 36 3.88 0.67 5.03
N THR A 37 4.70 1.70 5.23
CA THR A 37 5.87 1.94 4.38
C THR A 37 6.83 0.78 4.45
N ALA A 38 7.10 0.27 5.67
CA ALA A 38 7.91 -0.92 5.85
C ALA A 38 7.33 -2.13 5.10
N PHE A 39 6.01 -2.37 5.21
CA PHE A 39 5.35 -3.47 4.52
C PHE A 39 5.43 -3.36 2.99
N ALA A 40 5.09 -2.20 2.42
CA ALA A 40 5.17 -1.98 0.98
C ALA A 40 6.61 -2.14 0.47
N TYR A 41 7.59 -1.59 1.18
CA TYR A 41 9.00 -1.75 0.85
C TYR A 41 9.46 -3.20 0.95
N SER A 42 9.06 -3.95 1.97
CA SER A 42 9.35 -5.38 2.07
C SER A 42 8.78 -6.15 0.89
N LEU A 43 7.54 -5.87 0.47
CA LEU A 43 6.96 -6.48 -0.73
C LEU A 43 7.75 -6.13 -1.99
N TYR A 44 8.20 -4.87 -2.12
CA TYR A 44 9.04 -4.47 -3.24
C TYR A 44 10.34 -5.27 -3.27
N VAL A 45 11.06 -5.36 -2.15
CA VAL A 45 12.32 -6.11 -2.04
C VAL A 45 12.09 -7.60 -2.34
N ILE A 46 11.01 -8.20 -1.83
CA ILE A 46 10.66 -9.60 -2.11
C ILE A 46 10.39 -9.82 -3.61
N PHE A 47 9.61 -8.95 -4.26
CA PHE A 47 9.33 -9.08 -5.69
C PHE A 47 10.60 -8.92 -6.54
N VAL A 48 11.43 -7.93 -6.22
CA VAL A 48 12.74 -7.76 -6.88
C VAL A 48 13.61 -8.99 -6.68
N TRP A 49 13.65 -9.56 -5.47
CA TRP A 49 14.45 -10.75 -5.16
C TRP A 49 13.98 -12.01 -5.90
N ILE A 50 12.68 -12.17 -6.12
CA ILE A 50 12.09 -13.27 -6.92
C ILE A 50 12.33 -13.07 -8.43
N GLY A 51 12.93 -11.94 -8.84
CA GLY A 51 13.26 -11.67 -10.24
C GLY A 51 12.09 -11.10 -11.03
N PHE A 52 11.10 -10.49 -10.37
CA PHE A 52 10.07 -9.74 -11.09
C PHE A 52 10.70 -8.60 -11.90
N ASN A 53 10.16 -8.37 -13.09
CA ASN A 53 10.58 -7.28 -13.95
C ASN A 53 10.40 -5.92 -13.22
N TYR A 54 11.27 -4.95 -13.50
CA TYR A 54 11.32 -3.64 -12.83
C TYR A 54 10.00 -2.85 -12.92
N ILE A 55 9.12 -3.21 -13.86
CA ILE A 55 7.79 -2.65 -14.04
C ILE A 55 6.78 -3.32 -13.08
N PHE A 56 6.82 -4.64 -12.97
CA PHE A 56 5.82 -5.41 -12.21
C PHE A 56 6.11 -5.41 -10.70
N ALA A 57 7.37 -5.42 -10.30
CA ALA A 57 7.75 -5.41 -8.88
C ALA A 57 7.20 -4.18 -8.11
N PRO A 58 7.43 -2.94 -8.54
CA PRO A 58 6.87 -1.76 -7.88
C PRO A 58 5.35 -1.67 -8.04
N LEU A 59 4.78 -2.13 -9.16
CA LEU A 59 3.33 -2.12 -9.37
C LEU A 59 2.62 -3.05 -8.38
N CYS A 60 3.06 -4.31 -8.26
CA CYS A 60 2.49 -5.26 -7.32
C CYS A 60 2.71 -4.84 -5.86
N SER A 61 3.91 -4.34 -5.52
CA SER A 61 4.20 -3.79 -4.19
C SER A 61 3.29 -2.61 -3.85
N THR A 62 3.06 -1.70 -4.78
CA THR A 62 2.22 -0.51 -4.56
C THR A 62 0.76 -0.90 -4.41
N VAL A 63 0.24 -1.80 -5.26
CA VAL A 63 -1.14 -2.30 -5.13
C VAL A 63 -1.36 -2.94 -3.77
N LEU A 64 -0.54 -3.93 -3.41
CA LEU A 64 -0.66 -4.65 -2.15
C LEU A 64 -0.39 -3.73 -0.94
N GLY A 65 0.57 -2.82 -1.06
CA GLY A 65 0.89 -1.81 -0.07
C GLY A 65 -0.29 -0.88 0.20
N VAL A 66 -0.98 -0.38 -0.84
CA VAL A 66 -2.14 0.48 -0.64
C VAL A 66 -3.35 -0.29 -0.14
N LEU A 67 -3.56 -1.54 -0.57
CA LEU A 67 -4.61 -2.39 0.00
C LEU A 67 -4.39 -2.62 1.51
N PHE A 68 -3.14 -2.88 1.90
CA PHE A 68 -2.76 -3.00 3.30
C PHE A 68 -2.93 -1.67 4.04
N ASN A 69 -2.55 -0.55 3.43
CA ASN A 69 -2.71 0.80 3.96
C ASN A 69 -4.17 1.13 4.24
N PHE A 70 -5.04 0.88 3.27
CA PHE A 70 -6.46 1.13 3.40
C PHE A 70 -7.06 0.35 4.59
N LYS A 71 -6.71 -0.94 4.70
CA LYS A 71 -7.23 -1.80 5.78
C LYS A 71 -6.68 -1.40 7.15
N THR A 72 -5.40 -1.08 7.24
CA THR A 72 -4.73 -0.75 8.49
C THR A 72 -5.05 0.67 8.96
N ILE A 73 -4.95 1.68 8.11
CA ILE A 73 -5.29 3.06 8.48
C ILE A 73 -6.80 3.20 8.70
N GLY A 74 -7.63 2.71 7.77
CA GLY A 74 -9.09 2.77 7.91
C GLY A 74 -9.61 2.06 9.17
N GLY A 75 -9.10 0.85 9.44
CA GLY A 75 -9.51 0.05 10.59
C GLY A 75 -8.90 0.46 11.92
N ILE A 76 -7.60 0.74 11.97
CA ILE A 76 -6.87 0.99 13.23
C ILE A 76 -6.96 2.46 13.64
N VAL A 77 -6.72 3.40 12.71
CA VAL A 77 -6.64 4.84 12.98
C VAL A 77 -8.03 5.49 12.99
N PHE A 78 -8.87 5.14 12.03
CA PHE A 78 -10.18 5.77 11.86
C PHE A 78 -11.35 4.93 12.39
N GLN A 79 -11.12 3.66 12.78
CA GLN A 79 -12.17 2.73 13.23
C GLN A 79 -13.36 2.65 12.25
N SER A 80 -13.13 2.97 10.98
CA SER A 80 -14.15 3.06 9.95
C SER A 80 -14.01 1.86 9.02
N HIS A 81 -14.98 0.96 9.08
CA HIS A 81 -15.04 -0.26 8.26
C HIS A 81 -15.70 -0.02 6.89
N ASN A 82 -15.74 1.21 6.41
CA ASN A 82 -16.44 1.52 5.16
C ASN A 82 -15.60 1.09 3.94
N ASN A 83 -15.80 -0.17 3.53
CA ASN A 83 -15.09 -0.83 2.43
C ASN A 83 -15.42 -0.25 1.03
N ALA A 84 -16.34 0.72 0.93
CA ALA A 84 -16.72 1.34 -0.34
C ALA A 84 -15.57 2.09 -1.05
N LEU A 85 -14.60 2.64 -0.30
CA LEU A 85 -13.40 3.27 -0.90
C LEU A 85 -12.45 2.23 -1.52
N LEU A 86 -12.41 1.02 -0.98
CA LEU A 86 -11.62 -0.11 -1.48
C LEU A 86 -12.08 -0.52 -2.89
N GLY A 87 -13.40 -0.46 -3.15
CA GLY A 87 -13.98 -0.70 -4.47
C GLY A 87 -13.59 0.34 -5.52
N LYS A 88 -13.52 1.63 -5.14
CA LYS A 88 -13.00 2.70 -6.02
C LYS A 88 -11.52 2.50 -6.35
N PHE A 89 -10.74 1.98 -5.39
CA PHE A 89 -9.32 1.69 -5.58
C PHE A 89 -9.08 0.55 -6.59
N PHE A 90 -9.85 -0.54 -6.47
CA PHE A 90 -9.87 -1.62 -7.47
C PHE A 90 -10.32 -1.13 -8.85
N GLY A 91 -11.28 -0.22 -8.92
CA GLY A 91 -11.73 0.38 -10.18
C GLY A 91 -10.61 1.15 -10.90
N VAL A 92 -9.92 2.05 -10.20
CA VAL A 92 -8.83 2.86 -10.79
C VAL A 92 -7.66 1.97 -11.21
N TYR A 93 -7.24 1.02 -10.38
CA TYR A 93 -6.15 0.11 -10.73
C TYR A 93 -6.53 -0.87 -11.85
N GLY A 94 -7.78 -1.31 -11.90
CA GLY A 94 -8.30 -2.11 -13.02
C GLY A 94 -8.19 -1.35 -14.34
N VAL A 95 -8.57 -0.07 -14.36
CA VAL A 95 -8.45 0.79 -15.55
C VAL A 95 -6.98 1.02 -15.93
N VAL A 96 -6.11 1.34 -14.97
CA VAL A 96 -4.67 1.55 -15.24
C VAL A 96 -4.00 0.28 -15.77
N TYR A 97 -4.36 -0.89 -15.23
CA TYR A 97 -3.86 -2.18 -15.73
C TYR A 97 -4.33 -2.45 -17.15
N LEU A 98 -5.62 -2.25 -17.45
CA LEU A 98 -6.17 -2.43 -18.78
C LEU A 98 -5.53 -1.48 -19.79
N CYS A 99 -5.30 -0.21 -19.43
CA CYS A 99 -4.58 0.74 -20.27
C CYS A 99 -3.13 0.30 -20.53
N ASN A 100 -2.43 -0.22 -19.52
CA ASN A 100 -1.07 -0.74 -19.67
C ASN A 100 -1.00 -1.95 -20.62
N VAL A 101 -1.88 -2.94 -20.40
CA VAL A 101 -1.94 -4.14 -21.25
C VAL A 101 -2.36 -3.78 -22.68
N ALA A 102 -3.30 -2.85 -22.85
CA ALA A 102 -3.69 -2.35 -24.17
C ALA A 102 -2.52 -1.63 -24.86
N GLY A 103 -1.80 -0.76 -24.16
CA GLY A 103 -0.61 -0.07 -24.68
C GLY A 103 0.48 -1.05 -25.12
N LEU A 104 0.83 -2.02 -24.26
CA LEU A 104 1.81 -3.08 -24.58
C LEU A 104 1.39 -3.91 -25.80
N LYS A 105 0.10 -4.22 -25.93
CA LYS A 105 -0.44 -5.00 -27.05
C LYS A 105 -0.37 -4.22 -28.36
N ILE A 106 -0.67 -2.91 -28.33
CA ILE A 106 -0.58 -2.02 -29.50
C ILE A 106 0.88 -1.86 -29.92
N LEU A 107 1.80 -1.60 -28.98
CA LEU A 107 3.22 -1.43 -29.29
C LEU A 107 3.87 -2.73 -29.79
N SER A 108 3.47 -3.89 -29.26
CA SER A 108 3.91 -5.21 -29.73
C SER A 108 3.40 -5.51 -31.16
N ALA A 109 2.17 -5.13 -31.49
CA ALA A 109 1.61 -5.28 -32.83
C ALA A 109 2.31 -4.41 -33.90
N MET A 110 3.04 -3.37 -33.48
CA MET A 110 3.82 -2.49 -34.36
C MET A 110 5.28 -2.95 -34.58
N GLY A 111 5.67 -4.13 -34.08
CA GLY A 111 6.98 -4.73 -34.35
C GLY A 111 8.15 -4.17 -33.53
N LEU A 112 7.87 -3.39 -32.48
CA LEU A 112 8.87 -2.87 -31.57
C LEU A 112 9.29 -3.91 -30.54
N ASN A 113 10.60 -3.97 -30.25
CA ASN A 113 11.16 -4.86 -29.24
C ASN A 113 10.55 -4.53 -27.86
N LEU A 114 9.85 -5.51 -27.26
CA LEU A 114 9.08 -5.35 -26.02
C LEU A 114 9.90 -4.78 -24.83
N TYR A 115 11.23 -4.87 -24.88
CA TYR A 115 12.11 -4.33 -23.84
C TYR A 115 12.22 -2.80 -23.84
N VAL A 116 11.98 -2.13 -24.97
CA VAL A 116 12.02 -0.66 -25.07
C VAL A 116 10.63 -0.04 -24.88
N ALA A 117 9.58 -0.78 -25.23
CA ALA A 117 8.19 -0.33 -25.12
C ALA A 117 7.66 -0.23 -23.67
N GLY A 118 8.33 -0.89 -22.72
CA GLY A 118 7.94 -0.91 -21.30
C GLY A 118 8.79 -0.04 -20.38
N ALA A 119 9.84 0.64 -20.88
CA ALA A 119 10.69 1.55 -20.12
C ALA A 119 10.09 2.96 -20.07
#